data_AF-A0A353JA43-F1
#
_entry.id   AF-A0A353JA43-F1
#
_cell.length_a   1.000
_cell.length_b   1.000
_cell.length_c   1.000
_cell.angle_alpha   90.00
_cell.angle_beta   90.00
_cell.angle_gamma   90.00
#
_symmetry.space_group_name_H-M   'P 1'
#
loop_
_entity.id
_entity.type
_entity.pdbx_description
1 polymer ?
#
loop_
_entity_poly.entity_id
_entity_poly.type
_entity_poly.pdbx_seq_one_letter_code
_entity_poly.pdbx_strand_id
1 'polypeptide(L)'
;MKKEIYFDLDGTIYDLYGMENWLERIENEKPNTFTDGNFIVNYDEFMECIKQLKKQGYNFNVISWLPYDVTYDYRKKCEQEKRSWIKKFLPFVKNVEIQLYGILKHTHVESGILIDDNEKICSHWRNENRIALNVNKEFNVISALKKLIKGEVENV
;
A
#
# COMPACT_ATOMS: atom_id res chain seq x y z
N MET A 1 3.26 8.55 18.76
CA MET A 1 3.22 7.74 17.51
C MET A 1 4.24 8.30 16.52
N LYS A 2 5.06 7.46 15.87
CA LYS A 2 5.95 7.91 14.79
C LYS A 2 5.10 8.39 13.61
N LYS A 3 5.50 9.49 12.95
CA LYS A 3 4.82 10.03 11.75
C LYS A 3 5.20 9.22 10.50
N GLU A 4 4.93 7.92 10.54
CA GLU A 4 5.21 6.98 9.45
C GLU A 4 3.89 6.50 8.87
N ILE A 5 3.72 6.68 7.56
CA ILE A 5 2.59 6.16 6.79
C ILE A 5 3.08 4.98 5.98
N TYR A 6 2.39 3.85 6.10
CA TYR A 6 2.64 2.62 5.38
C TYR A 6 1.49 2.41 4.41
N PHE A 7 1.79 2.35 3.12
CA PHE A 7 0.81 2.00 2.11
C PHE A 7 0.90 0.52 1.79
N ASP A 8 -0.25 -0.16 1.79
CA ASP A 8 -0.41 -1.31 0.93
C ASP A 8 -0.36 -0.90 -0.55
N LEU A 9 -0.13 -1.87 -1.43
CA LEU A 9 -0.10 -1.67 -2.87
C LEU A 9 -1.41 -2.11 -3.54
N ASP A 10 -1.72 -3.40 -3.52
CA ASP A 10 -2.68 -4.02 -4.43
C ASP A 10 -4.12 -3.79 -3.99
N GLY A 11 -4.87 -2.97 -4.73
CA GLY A 11 -6.21 -2.53 -4.33
C GLY A 11 -6.21 -1.26 -3.47
N THR A 12 -5.04 -0.80 -3.05
CA THR A 12 -4.88 0.41 -2.20
C THR A 12 -4.34 1.62 -2.97
N ILE A 13 -3.26 1.44 -3.74
CA ILE A 13 -2.69 2.47 -4.62
C ILE A 13 -2.53 1.94 -6.06
N TYR A 14 -2.16 0.67 -6.18
CA TYR A 14 -2.08 -0.05 -7.46
C TYR A 14 -3.41 -0.72 -7.76
N ASP A 15 -4.02 -0.37 -8.89
CA ASP A 15 -5.34 -0.87 -9.29
C ASP A 15 -5.27 -2.28 -9.88
N LEU A 16 -4.79 -3.25 -9.08
CA LEU A 16 -4.72 -4.65 -9.50
C LEU A 16 -6.11 -5.18 -9.84
N TYR A 17 -7.10 -4.91 -8.99
CA TYR A 17 -8.44 -5.47 -9.13
C TYR A 17 -9.29 -4.82 -10.22
N GLY A 18 -8.89 -3.64 -10.71
CA GLY A 18 -9.44 -3.02 -11.91
C GLY A 18 -8.86 -3.56 -13.22
N MET A 19 -7.77 -4.33 -13.18
CA MET A 19 -7.21 -4.97 -14.37
C MET A 19 -8.06 -6.15 -14.83
N GLU A 20 -8.27 -6.24 -16.16
CA GLU A 20 -8.96 -7.38 -16.76
C GLU A 20 -8.20 -8.69 -16.47
N ASN A 21 -8.93 -9.72 -16.03
CA ASN A 21 -8.42 -11.05 -15.72
C ASN A 21 -7.22 -11.06 -14.76
N TRP A 22 -7.14 -10.10 -13.84
CA TRP A 22 -6.00 -9.97 -12.91
C TRP A 22 -5.69 -11.26 -12.15
N LEU A 23 -6.72 -12.01 -11.74
CA LEU A 23 -6.55 -13.26 -11.00
C LEU A 23 -5.96 -14.35 -11.89
N GLU A 24 -6.53 -14.54 -13.09
CA GLU A 24 -6.02 -15.49 -14.09
C GLU A 24 -4.57 -15.16 -14.49
N ARG A 25 -4.21 -13.87 -14.55
CA ARG A 25 -2.84 -13.43 -14.81
C ARG A 25 -1.89 -13.90 -13.72
N ILE A 26 -2.28 -13.85 -12.45
CA ILE A 26 -1.46 -14.35 -11.33
C ILE A 26 -1.38 -15.88 -11.37
N GLU A 27 -2.52 -16.57 -11.51
CA GLU A 27 -2.61 -18.03 -11.53
C GLU A 27 -1.80 -18.66 -12.67
N ASN A 28 -1.76 -17.99 -13.84
CA ASN A 28 -0.97 -18.42 -14.99
C ASN A 28 0.42 -17.76 -15.06
N GLU A 29 0.87 -17.14 -13.98
CA GLU A 29 2.20 -16.53 -13.83
C GLU A 29 2.58 -15.58 -14.99
N LYS A 30 1.61 -14.80 -15.46
CA LYS A 30 1.78 -13.87 -16.59
C LYS A 30 2.75 -12.75 -16.19
N PRO A 31 3.73 -12.41 -17.04
CA PRO A 31 4.62 -11.30 -16.76
C PRO A 31 3.87 -9.97 -16.72
N ASN A 32 4.49 -8.96 -16.10
CA ASN A 32 4.03 -7.57 -16.04
C ASN A 32 2.72 -7.36 -15.26
N THR A 33 2.27 -8.38 -14.51
CA THR A 33 1.04 -8.32 -13.70
C THR A 33 1.11 -7.22 -12.65
N PHE A 34 2.30 -6.86 -12.16
CA PHE A 34 2.51 -5.78 -11.19
C PHE A 34 3.19 -4.52 -11.78
N THR A 35 3.16 -4.35 -13.10
CA THR A 35 3.60 -3.11 -13.78
C THR A 35 2.54 -2.49 -14.68
N ASP A 36 1.59 -3.28 -15.19
CA ASP A 36 0.58 -2.83 -16.15
C ASP A 36 -0.59 -2.08 -15.50
N GLY A 37 -0.78 -2.25 -14.20
CA GLY A 37 -1.87 -1.62 -13.46
C GLY A 37 -1.66 -0.12 -13.25
N ASN A 38 -2.80 0.57 -13.19
CA ASN A 38 -2.84 2.01 -13.02
C ASN A 38 -2.69 2.42 -11.56
N PHE A 39 -2.43 3.71 -11.36
CA PHE A 39 -2.63 4.34 -10.07
C PHE A 39 -4.14 4.46 -9.82
N ILE A 40 -4.64 3.95 -8.69
CA ILE A 40 -6.09 3.76 -8.44
C ILE A 40 -6.87 5.08 -8.24
N VAL A 41 -6.15 6.18 -7.99
CA VAL A 41 -6.72 7.51 -7.78
C VAL A 41 -6.04 8.55 -8.67
N ASN A 42 -6.56 9.78 -8.68
CA ASN A 42 -5.89 10.89 -9.34
C ASN A 42 -4.49 11.12 -8.74
N TYR A 43 -3.46 10.93 -9.58
CA TYR A 43 -2.07 10.98 -9.15
C TYR A 43 -1.64 12.37 -8.66
N ASP A 44 -2.09 13.43 -9.32
CA ASP A 44 -1.71 14.80 -8.97
C ASP A 44 -2.29 15.23 -7.61
N GLU A 45 -3.56 14.88 -7.35
CA GLU A 45 -4.21 15.12 -6.07
C GLU A 45 -3.55 14.30 -4.95
N PHE A 46 -3.23 13.03 -5.22
CA PHE A 46 -2.46 12.20 -4.28
C PHE A 46 -1.11 12.87 -3.95
N MET A 47 -0.36 13.31 -4.95
CA MET A 47 0.95 13.95 -4.75
C MET A 47 0.85 15.27 -3.99
N GLU A 48 -0.25 16.02 -4.14
CA GLU A 48 -0.50 17.22 -3.34
C GLU A 48 -0.71 16.88 -1.86
N CYS A 49 -1.49 15.83 -1.56
CA CYS A 49 -1.62 15.33 -0.20
C CYS A 49 -0.27 14.88 0.39
N ILE A 50 0.56 14.17 -0.38
CA ILE A 50 1.91 13.76 0.04
C ILE A 50 2.76 14.98 0.41
N LYS A 51 2.75 16.04 -0.41
CA LYS A 51 3.51 17.27 -0.12
C LYS A 51 3.06 17.93 1.19
N GLN A 52 1.76 18.00 1.45
CA GLN A 52 1.23 18.59 2.68
C GLN A 52 1.62 17.77 3.92
N LEU A 53 1.46 16.46 3.87
CA LEU A 53 1.86 15.57 4.95
C LEU A 53 3.38 15.58 5.18
N LYS A 54 4.20 15.66 4.13
CA LYS A 54 5.65 15.88 4.28
C LYS A 54 5.96 17.17 5.04
N LYS A 55 5.28 18.29 4.74
CA LYS A 55 5.44 19.56 5.47
C LYS A 55 5.04 19.42 6.95
N GLN A 56 4.10 18.53 7.25
CA GLN A 56 3.71 18.18 8.62
C GLN A 56 4.68 17.16 9.28
N GLY A 57 5.74 16.73 8.60
CA GLY A 57 6.77 15.84 9.13
C GLY A 57 6.49 14.35 8.97
N TYR A 58 5.56 13.95 8.10
CA TYR A 58 5.32 12.54 7.80
C TYR A 58 6.35 11.97 6.82
N ASN A 59 6.73 10.72 7.09
CA ASN A 59 7.50 9.84 6.22
C ASN A 59 6.58 8.77 5.62
N PHE A 60 6.98 8.22 4.48
CA PHE A 60 6.17 7.29 3.70
C PHE A 60 6.95 6.03 3.39
N ASN A 61 6.27 4.89 3.54
CA ASN A 61 6.78 3.55 3.33
C ASN A 61 5.75 2.75 2.55
N VAL A 62 6.18 1.66 1.91
CA VAL A 62 5.30 0.67 1.28
C VAL A 62 5.48 -0.65 1.99
N ILE A 63 4.37 -1.34 2.27
CA ILE A 63 4.35 -2.70 2.76
C ILE A 63 3.30 -3.54 2.01
N SER A 64 3.76 -4.48 1.21
CA SER A 64 2.90 -5.25 0.30
C SER A 64 3.25 -6.74 0.34
N TRP A 65 2.27 -7.58 0.02
CA TRP A 65 2.50 -9.01 -0.15
C TRP A 65 2.81 -9.38 -1.59
N LEU A 66 3.57 -10.46 -1.75
CA LEU A 66 3.68 -11.22 -2.98
C LEU A 66 2.40 -12.05 -3.21
N PRO A 67 2.12 -12.44 -4.46
CA PRO A 67 0.97 -13.28 -4.75
C PRO A 67 1.01 -14.61 -3.99
N TYR A 68 -0.17 -15.07 -3.62
CA TYR A 68 -0.38 -16.36 -2.97
C TYR A 68 -0.14 -17.51 -3.96
N ASP A 69 0.45 -18.61 -3.45
CA ASP A 69 0.54 -19.92 -4.13
C ASP A 69 1.12 -19.93 -5.56
N VAL A 70 2.12 -19.09 -5.82
CA VAL A 70 2.88 -19.10 -7.08
C VAL A 70 4.29 -19.66 -6.90
N THR A 71 4.95 -20.00 -8.00
CA THR A 71 6.34 -20.45 -8.03
C THR A 71 7.31 -19.40 -7.47
N TYR A 72 8.44 -19.88 -6.97
CA TYR A 72 9.50 -19.02 -6.45
C TYR A 72 10.05 -18.03 -7.49
N ASP A 73 10.24 -18.48 -8.72
CA ASP A 73 10.76 -17.63 -9.80
C ASP A 73 9.76 -16.54 -10.20
N TYR A 74 8.47 -16.87 -10.22
CA TYR A 74 7.45 -15.85 -10.45
C TYR A 74 7.38 -14.85 -9.30
N ARG A 75 7.48 -15.29 -8.03
CA ARG A 75 7.57 -14.35 -6.87
C ARG A 75 8.69 -13.34 -7.03
N LYS A 76 9.88 -13.76 -7.47
CA LYS A 76 11.01 -12.85 -7.73
C LYS A 76 10.67 -11.81 -8.80
N LYS A 77 9.99 -12.23 -9.88
CA LYS A 77 9.54 -11.32 -10.93
C LYS A 77 8.53 -10.32 -10.38
N CYS A 78 7.51 -10.79 -9.66
CA CYS A 78 6.51 -9.91 -9.03
C CYS A 78 7.14 -8.91 -8.06
N GLU A 79 8.15 -9.32 -7.27
CA GLU A 79 8.89 -8.41 -6.40
C GLU A 79 9.57 -7.29 -7.20
N GLN A 80 10.28 -7.66 -8.28
CA GLN A 80 10.97 -6.70 -9.15
C GLN A 80 9.97 -5.75 -9.83
N GLU A 81 8.85 -6.27 -10.31
CA GLU A 81 7.77 -5.51 -10.93
C GLU A 81 7.18 -4.48 -9.96
N LYS A 82 6.79 -4.92 -8.75
CA LYS A 82 6.29 -4.03 -7.68
C LYS A 82 7.32 -2.95 -7.34
N ARG A 83 8.59 -3.30 -7.15
CA ARG A 83 9.66 -2.32 -6.86
C ARG A 83 9.84 -1.31 -7.99
N SER A 84 9.79 -1.76 -9.24
CA SER A 84 9.87 -0.90 -10.42
C SER A 84 8.71 0.09 -10.48
N TRP A 85 7.49 -0.40 -10.25
CA TRP A 85 6.28 0.43 -10.21
C TRP A 85 6.35 1.46 -9.07
N ILE A 86 6.74 1.04 -7.86
CA ILE A 86 6.93 1.94 -6.71
C ILE A 86 7.98 3.00 -7.00
N LYS A 87 9.12 2.65 -7.60
CA LYS A 87 10.16 3.61 -7.97
C LYS A 87 9.65 4.67 -8.95
N LYS A 88 8.79 4.27 -9.89
CA LYS A 88 8.20 5.16 -10.89
C LYS A 88 7.16 6.11 -10.28
N PHE A 89 6.23 5.60 -9.49
CA PHE A 89 5.06 6.35 -9.04
C PHE A 89 5.19 6.91 -7.61
N LEU A 90 5.99 6.31 -6.75
CA LEU A 90 6.16 6.68 -5.35
C LEU A 90 7.63 7.03 -5.03
N PRO A 91 8.28 7.96 -5.77
CA PRO A 91 9.71 8.27 -5.59
C PRO A 91 10.05 8.91 -4.23
N PHE A 92 9.03 9.22 -3.43
CA PHE A 92 9.17 9.81 -2.11
C PHE A 92 9.20 8.79 -0.97
N VAL A 93 8.92 7.51 -1.25
CA VAL A 93 8.91 6.42 -0.27
C VAL A 93 10.33 6.12 0.19
N LYS A 94 10.53 5.99 1.50
CA LYS A 94 11.84 5.70 2.13
C LYS A 94 12.15 4.21 2.17
N ASN A 95 11.18 3.40 2.58
CA ASN A 95 11.34 1.96 2.71
C ASN A 95 10.26 1.21 1.94
N VAL A 96 10.65 0.09 1.32
CA VAL A 96 9.75 -0.80 0.57
C VAL A 96 9.94 -2.21 1.09
N GLU A 97 8.96 -2.69 1.85
CA GLU A 97 8.90 -4.05 2.38
C GLU A 97 7.91 -4.88 1.55
N ILE A 98 8.44 -5.83 0.78
CA ILE A 98 7.64 -6.79 0.01
C ILE A 98 7.81 -8.15 0.69
N GLN A 99 6.74 -8.67 1.25
CA GLN A 99 6.76 -9.89 2.07
C GLN A 99 6.08 -11.06 1.34
N LEU A 100 6.35 -12.28 1.80
CA LEU A 100 5.54 -13.43 1.39
C LEU A 100 4.10 -13.26 1.88
N TYR A 101 3.15 -13.76 1.09
CA TYR A 101 1.74 -13.76 1.45
C TYR A 101 1.52 -14.39 2.83
N GLY A 102 0.66 -13.76 3.65
CA GLY A 102 0.26 -14.26 4.97
C GLY A 102 1.19 -13.85 6.12
N ILE A 103 2.37 -13.27 5.84
CA ILE A 103 3.22 -12.69 6.89
C ILE A 103 2.56 -11.41 7.44
N LEU A 104 2.40 -11.29 8.76
CA LEU A 104 1.79 -10.10 9.35
C LEU A 104 2.58 -8.83 8.94
N LYS A 105 1.91 -7.87 8.32
CA LYS A 105 2.57 -6.64 7.84
C LYS A 105 3.25 -5.87 8.97
N HIS A 106 2.73 -5.92 10.19
CA HIS A 106 3.33 -5.21 11.31
C HIS A 106 4.55 -5.93 11.93
N THR A 107 5.02 -7.07 11.39
CA THR A 107 6.13 -7.85 11.99
C THR A 107 7.37 -7.02 12.30
N HIS A 108 7.73 -6.05 11.45
CA HIS A 108 8.88 -5.16 11.64
C HIS A 108 8.47 -3.70 11.92
N VAL A 109 7.21 -3.46 12.27
CA VAL A 109 6.66 -2.10 12.46
C VAL A 109 6.16 -1.91 13.90
N GLU A 110 6.91 -1.12 14.67
CA GLU A 110 6.56 -0.80 16.05
C GLU A 110 5.39 0.18 16.15
N SER A 111 5.33 1.18 15.27
CA SER A 111 4.30 2.23 15.28
C SER A 111 4.13 2.86 13.90
N GLY A 112 2.95 3.40 13.63
CA GLY A 112 2.64 4.11 12.40
C GLY A 112 1.21 3.87 11.91
N ILE A 113 0.92 4.44 10.75
CA ILE A 113 -0.41 4.42 10.16
C ILE A 113 -0.38 3.54 8.90
N LEU A 114 -1.14 2.45 8.89
CA LEU A 114 -1.37 1.65 7.69
C LEU A 114 -2.57 2.20 6.92
N ILE A 115 -2.43 2.30 5.61
CA ILE A 115 -3.54 2.48 4.68
C ILE A 115 -3.60 1.23 3.82
N ASP A 116 -4.71 0.50 3.86
CA ASP A 116 -4.84 -0.84 3.28
C ASP A 116 -6.32 -1.12 2.96
N ASP A 117 -6.61 -1.79 1.85
CA ASP A 117 -7.98 -2.10 1.42
C ASP A 117 -8.57 -3.31 2.15
N ASN A 118 -7.73 -4.14 2.77
CA ASN A 118 -8.14 -5.35 3.45
C ASN A 118 -8.43 -5.10 4.94
N GLU A 119 -9.71 -5.12 5.33
CA GLU A 119 -10.13 -4.86 6.72
C GLU A 119 -9.54 -5.86 7.73
N LYS A 120 -9.29 -7.11 7.33
CA LYS A 120 -8.64 -8.09 8.22
C LYS A 120 -7.19 -7.70 8.49
N ILE A 121 -6.49 -7.17 7.50
CA ILE A 121 -5.11 -6.69 7.68
C ILE A 121 -5.09 -5.41 8.52
N CYS A 122 -6.04 -4.50 8.28
CA CYS A 122 -6.24 -3.32 9.12
C CYS A 122 -6.48 -3.71 10.58
N SER A 123 -7.35 -4.69 10.82
CA SER A 123 -7.65 -5.19 12.17
C SER A 123 -6.42 -5.79 12.86
N HIS A 124 -5.63 -6.61 12.16
CA HIS A 124 -4.38 -7.16 12.72
C HIS A 124 -3.29 -6.09 12.93
N TRP A 125 -3.30 -5.01 12.16
CA TRP A 125 -2.34 -3.92 12.33
C TRP A 125 -2.60 -3.12 13.61
N ARG A 126 -3.88 -2.84 13.91
CA ARG A 126 -4.29 -1.93 14.99
C ARG A 126 -3.76 -2.37 16.36
N ASN A 127 -3.14 -1.43 17.07
CA ASN A 127 -2.85 -1.50 18.50
C ASN A 127 -2.63 -0.07 19.04
N GLU A 128 -2.26 0.07 20.32
CA GLU A 128 -1.96 1.36 20.97
C GLU A 128 -1.01 2.31 20.20
N ASN A 129 -0.14 1.77 19.35
CA ASN A 129 0.90 2.50 18.63
C ASN A 129 0.72 2.45 17.10
N ARG A 130 -0.27 1.70 16.61
CA ARG A 130 -0.49 1.42 15.19
C ARG A 130 -1.95 1.69 14.83
N ILE A 131 -2.15 2.63 13.92
CA ILE A 131 -3.48 2.96 13.39
C ILE A 131 -3.61 2.32 12.02
N ALA A 132 -4.81 1.86 11.66
CA ALA A 132 -5.11 1.43 10.30
C ALA A 132 -6.35 2.14 9.75
N LEU A 133 -6.21 2.75 8.58
CA LEU A 133 -7.28 3.33 7.79
C LEU A 133 -7.63 2.36 6.67
N ASN A 134 -8.78 1.71 6.79
CA ASN A 134 -9.27 0.82 5.75
C ASN A 134 -9.86 1.63 4.59
N VAL A 135 -9.30 1.44 3.39
CA VAL A 135 -9.76 2.15 2.19
C VAL A 135 -10.61 1.25 1.31
N ASN A 136 -11.54 1.87 0.59
CA ASN A 136 -12.41 1.21 -0.37
C ASN A 136 -12.90 2.23 -1.41
N LYS A 137 -13.89 1.86 -2.23
CA LYS A 137 -14.42 2.74 -3.29
C LYS A 137 -15.05 4.03 -2.76
N GLU A 138 -15.66 4.00 -1.57
CA GLU A 138 -16.34 5.15 -0.96
C GLU A 138 -15.37 6.01 -0.12
N PHE A 139 -14.39 5.36 0.52
CA PHE A 139 -13.33 5.99 1.28
C PHE A 139 -11.97 5.59 0.72
N ASN A 140 -11.50 6.28 -0.32
CA ASN A 140 -10.24 5.94 -1.00
C ASN A 140 -9.00 6.51 -0.28
N VAL A 141 -7.81 6.22 -0.84
CA VAL A 141 -6.53 6.70 -0.29
C VAL A 141 -6.43 8.22 -0.17
N ILE A 142 -7.05 9.00 -1.08
CA ILE A 142 -7.05 10.47 -0.98
C ILE A 142 -7.88 10.91 0.22
N SER A 143 -9.05 10.32 0.45
CA SER A 143 -9.88 10.57 1.64
C SER A 143 -9.11 10.24 2.93
N ALA A 144 -8.40 9.12 2.95
CA ALA A 144 -7.52 8.75 4.06
C ALA A 144 -6.44 9.81 4.31
N LEU A 145 -5.70 10.22 3.28
CA LEU A 145 -4.66 11.24 3.41
C LEU A 145 -5.21 12.60 3.86
N LYS A 146 -6.37 13.02 3.35
CA LYS A 146 -7.05 14.26 3.78
C LYS A 146 -7.44 14.21 5.26
N LYS A 147 -7.90 13.05 5.75
CA LYS A 147 -8.18 12.84 7.18
C LYS A 147 -6.91 13.01 8.03
N LEU A 148 -5.78 12.46 7.57
CA LEU A 148 -4.47 12.64 8.22
C LEU A 148 -4.03 14.11 8.24
N ILE A 149 -4.20 14.84 7.13
CA ILE A 149 -3.83 16.27 7.01
C ILE A 149 -4.56 17.12 8.04
N LYS A 150 -5.84 16.83 8.29
CA LYS A 150 -6.67 17.54 9.26
C LYS A 150 -6.43 17.13 10.71
N GLY A 151 -5.65 16.07 10.95
CA GLY A 151 -5.44 15.53 12.28
C GLY A 151 -6.64 14.80 12.86
N GLU A 152 -7.59 14.35 12.02
CA GLU A 152 -8.83 13.69 12.42
C GLU A 152 -8.62 12.18 12.68
N VAL A 153 -7.50 11.80 13.29
CA VAL A 153 -7.14 10.40 13.52
C VAL A 153 -7.00 10.18 15.02
N GLU A 154 -8.02 9.57 15.61
CA GLU A 154 -7.99 9.21 17.01
C GLU A 154 -7.27 7.87 17.19
N ASN A 155 -6.51 7.75 18.28
CA ASN A 155 -6.01 6.45 18.73
C ASN A 155 -7.23 5.65 19.21
N VAL A 156 -7.70 4.70 18.39
CA VAL A 156 -8.70 3.73 18.82
C VAL A 156 -8.05 2.69 19.73
#